data_AF-A0A494VSZ9-F1
#
_entry.id   AF-A0A494VSZ9-F1
#
_cell.length_a   1.000
_cell.length_b   1.000
_cell.length_c   1.000
_cell.angle_alpha   90.00
_cell.angle_beta   90.00
_cell.angle_gamma   90.00
#
_symmetry.space_group_name_H-M   'P 1'
#
loop_
_entity.id
_entity.type
_entity.pdbx_description
1 polymer ?
#
loop_
_entity_poly.entity_id
_entity_poly.type
_entity_poly.pdbx_seq_one_letter_code
_entity_poly.pdbx_strand_id
1 'polypeptide(L)' 'MNNFLLNINPATGLIVWSSLSLISVLLVIGCIINIITSRFSNVAVKISWIAVVLMLPLLGALIYLLKAPATKLQA' A
#
# COMPACT_ATOMS: atom_id res chain seq x y z
N MET A 1 -24.74 -8.17 23.40
CA MET A 1 -24.73 -7.38 22.15
C MET A 1 -23.84 -6.17 22.37
N ASN A 2 -22.71 -6.11 21.66
CA ASN A 2 -21.65 -5.15 21.94
C ASN A 2 -22.05 -3.72 21.54
N ASN A 3 -22.27 -2.84 22.53
CA ASN A 3 -22.59 -1.41 22.35
C ASN A 3 -21.41 -0.56 21.82
N PHE A 4 -20.36 -1.18 21.29
CA PHE A 4 -19.16 -0.48 20.82
C PHE A 4 -19.44 0.42 19.61
N LEU A 5 -20.39 0.02 18.75
CA LEU A 5 -20.77 0.78 17.56
C LEU A 5 -21.66 2.00 17.88
N LEU A 6 -22.31 2.04 19.06
CA LEU A 6 -23.17 3.14 19.49
C LEU A 6 -22.41 4.31 20.16
N ASN A 7 -21.13 4.12 20.49
CA ASN A 7 -20.29 5.14 21.14
C ASN A 7 -19.26 5.78 20.18
N ILE A 8 -19.39 5.54 18.87
CA ILE A 8 -18.51 6.15 17.87
C ILE A 8 -19.10 7.49 17.50
N ASN A 9 -18.63 8.55 18.15
CA ASN A 9 -18.96 9.92 17.77
C ASN A 9 -18.64 10.10 16.27
N PRO A 10 -19.55 10.59 15.42
CA PRO A 10 -19.29 10.80 14.00
C PRO A 10 -18.00 11.60 13.73
N ALA A 11 -17.65 12.53 14.62
CA ALA A 11 -16.37 13.26 14.56
C ALA A 11 -15.15 12.33 14.69
N THR A 12 -15.17 11.36 15.62
CA THR A 12 -14.08 10.39 15.78
C THR A 12 -13.97 9.44 14.58
N GLY A 13 -15.10 9.02 14.00
CA GLY A 13 -15.11 8.23 12.77
C GLY A 13 -14.47 8.96 11.60
N LEU A 14 -14.77 10.26 11.45
CA LEU A 14 -14.21 11.10 10.39
C LEU A 14 -12.69 11.25 10.52
N ILE A 15 -12.18 11.44 11.73
CA ILE A 15 -10.74 11.56 12.00
C ILE A 15 -10.04 10.25 11.67
N VAL A 16 -10.54 9.11 12.15
CA VAL A 16 -9.94 7.79 11.89
C VAL A 16 -9.90 7.49 10.40
N TRP A 17 -11.01 7.71 9.67
CA TRP A 17 -11.07 7.48 8.23
C TRP A 17 -10.13 8.40 7.45
N SER A 18 -10.02 9.66 7.87
CA SER A 18 -9.11 10.63 7.24
C SER A 18 -7.65 10.26 7.45
N SER A 19 -7.27 9.88 8.68
CA SER A 19 -5.92 9.41 8.99
C SER A 19 -5.58 8.12 8.24
N LEU A 20 -6.51 7.17 8.16
CA LEU A 20 -6.31 5.92 7.43
C LEU A 20 -6.13 6.16 5.93
N SER A 21 -6.94 7.06 5.35
CA SER A 21 -6.80 7.47 3.94
C SER A 21 -5.43 8.11 3.68
N LEU A 22 -4.99 9.00 4.56
CA LEU A 22 -3.68 9.65 4.45
C LEU A 22 -2.53 8.65 4.50
N ILE A 23 -2.56 7.71 5.46
CA ILE A 23 -1.57 6.64 5.59
C ILE A 23 -1.54 5.77 4.33
N SER A 24 -2.72 5.46 3.78
CA SER A 24 -2.84 4.67 2.54
C SER A 24 -2.16 5.35 1.36
N VAL A 25 -2.33 6.67 1.21
CA VAL A 25 -1.67 7.45 0.16
C VAL A 25 -0.15 7.47 0.37
N LEU A 26 0.32 7.72 1.60
CA LEU A 26 1.75 7.71 1.92
C LEU A 26 2.38 6.34 1.64
N LEU A 27 1.67 5.25 1.94
CA LEU A 27 2.11 3.88 1.65
C LEU A 27 2.30 3.66 0.15
N VAL A 28 1.33 4.09 -0.67
CA VAL A 28 1.40 3.98 -2.14
C VAL A 28 2.57 4.77 -2.69
N ILE A 29 2.73 6.03 -2.28
CA ILE A 29 3.83 6.89 -2.72
C ILE A 29 5.17 6.27 -2.34
N GLY A 30 5.33 5.84 -1.08
CA GLY A 30 6.54 5.17 -0.62
C GLY A 30 6.84 3.88 -1.39
N CYS A 31 5.80 3.11 -1.73
CA CYS A 31 5.91 1.90 -2.54
C CYS A 31 6.39 2.20 -3.96
N ILE A 32 5.80 3.21 -4.62
CA ILE A 32 6.21 3.63 -5.98
C ILE A 32 7.66 4.13 -5.98
N ILE A 33 8.05 4.96 -5.01
CA ILE A 33 9.43 5.43 -4.87
C ILE A 33 10.37 4.24 -4.72
N ASN A 34 10.05 3.29 -3.83
CA ASN A 34 10.85 2.07 -3.65
C ASN A 34 10.96 1.27 -4.97
N ILE A 35 9.89 1.15 -5.76
CA ILE A 35 9.93 0.50 -7.07
C ILE A 35 10.87 1.24 -8.03
N ILE A 36 10.74 2.56 -8.13
CA ILE A 36 11.54 3.38 -9.06
C ILE A 36 13.02 3.32 -8.69
N THR A 37 13.36 3.47 -7.41
CA THR A 37 14.74 3.43 -6.89
C THR A 37 15.35 2.02 -6.94
N SER A 38 14.53 0.97 -6.87
CA SER A 38 15.01 -0.40 -6.96
C SER A 38 15.49 -0.76 -8.37
N ARG A 39 16.66 -1.40 -8.42
CA ARG A 39 17.16 -2.04 -9.64
C ARG A 39 16.46 -3.39 -9.79
N PHE A 40 15.54 -3.46 -10.75
CA PHE A 40 14.94 -4.73 -11.15
C PHE A 40 15.78 -5.32 -12.29
N SER A 41 16.06 -6.62 -12.23
CA SER A 41 16.73 -7.35 -13.32
C SER A 41 15.89 -7.35 -14.61
N ASN A 42 14.56 -7.33 -14.46
CA ASN A 42 13.63 -7.35 -15.59
C ASN A 42 12.70 -6.12 -15.56
N VAL A 43 12.74 -5.32 -16.63
CA VAL A 43 11.95 -4.09 -16.77
C VAL A 43 10.44 -4.39 -16.82
N ALA A 44 10.03 -5.49 -17.44
CA ALA A 44 8.63 -5.88 -17.50
C ALA A 44 8.06 -6.19 -16.10
N VAL A 45 8.86 -6.83 -15.24
CA VAL A 45 8.49 -7.11 -13.84
C VAL A 45 8.34 -5.81 -13.06
N LYS A 46 9.24 -4.84 -13.25
CA LYS A 46 9.15 -3.51 -12.64
C LYS A 46 7.84 -2.80 -13.02
N ILE A 47 7.49 -2.79 -14.31
CA ILE A 47 6.26 -2.17 -14.80
C ILE A 47 5.02 -2.88 -14.25
N SER A 48 5.04 -4.22 -14.16
CA SER A 48 3.92 -4.99 -13.59
C SER A 48 3.65 -4.61 -12.13
N TRP A 49 4.70 -4.40 -11.33
CA TRP A 49 4.56 -3.99 -9.93
C TRP A 49 3.99 -2.58 -9.79
N ILE A 50 4.41 -1.65 -10.66
CA ILE A 50 3.81 -0.30 -10.71
C ILE A 50 2.32 -0.42 -11.06
N ALA A 51 1.97 -1.21 -12.07
CA ALA A 51 0.58 -1.39 -12.50
C ALA A 51 -0.30 -2.00 -11.40
N VAL A 52 0.20 -3.00 -10.66
CA VAL A 52 -0.50 -3.63 -9.53
C VAL A 52 -0.73 -2.63 -8.39
N VAL A 53 0.30 -1.85 -8.03
CA VAL A 53 0.19 -0.81 -7.00
C VAL A 53 -0.76 0.31 -7.42
N LEU A 54 -0.87 0.62 -8.72
CA LEU A 54 -1.80 1.62 -9.24
C LEU A 54 -3.25 1.12 -9.28
N MET A 55 -3.48 -0.13 -9.69
CA MET A 55 -4.84 -0.71 -9.72
C MET A 55 -5.38 -0.99 -8.31
N LEU A 56 -4.52 -1.41 -7.39
CA LEU A 56 -4.88 -1.74 -6.02
C LEU A 56 -3.91 -1.00 -5.08
N PRO A 57 -4.18 0.27 -4.73
CA PRO A 57 -3.25 1.07 -3.92
C PRO A 57 -2.87 0.41 -2.60
N LEU A 58 -3.87 -0.07 -1.84
CA LEU A 58 -3.61 -0.68 -0.54
C LEU A 58 -3.09 -2.12 -0.67
N LEU A 59 -3.84 -3.00 -1.35
CA LEU A 59 -3.47 -4.40 -1.48
C LEU A 59 -2.19 -4.59 -2.31
N GLY A 60 -2.03 -3.85 -3.42
CA GLY A 60 -0.88 -3.92 -4.30
C GLY A 60 0.40 -3.46 -3.62
N ALA A 61 0.36 -2.38 -2.82
CA ALA A 61 1.51 -1.96 -2.01
C ALA A 61 1.89 -3.00 -0.96
N LEU A 62 0.89 -3.63 -0.33
CA LEU A 62 1.09 -4.67 0.69
C LEU A 62 1.70 -5.95 0.08
N ILE A 63 1.16 -6.39 -1.07
CA ILE A 63 1.70 -7.54 -1.83
C ILE A 63 3.12 -7.25 -2.32
N TYR A 64 3.39 -6.02 -2.78
CA TYR A 64 4.73 -5.58 -3.17
C TYR A 64 5.70 -5.68 -1.99
N LEU A 65 5.37 -5.09 -0.84
CA LEU A 65 6.25 -5.11 0.32
C LEU A 65 6.54 -6.54 0.81
N LEU A 66 5.58 -7.46 0.70
CA LEU A 66 5.74 -8.85 1.13
C LEU A 66 6.53 -9.71 0.11
N LYS A 67 6.29 -9.56 -1.19
CA LYS A 67 6.86 -10.45 -2.23
C LYS A 67 8.04 -9.85 -2.98
N ALA A 68 8.12 -8.53 -3.12
CA ALA A 68 9.19 -7.89 -3.87
C ALA A 68 10.59 -8.23 -3.31
N PRO A 69 10.84 -8.32 -1.98
CA PRO A 69 12.14 -8.72 -1.45
C PRO A 69 12.58 -10.11 -1.95
N ALA A 70 11.65 -11.06 -2.04
CA ALA A 70 11.92 -12.41 -2.55
C ALA A 70 12.28 -12.41 -4.04
N THR A 71 11.65 -11.54 -4.84
CA THR A 71 11.96 -11.41 -6.28
C THR A 71 13.22 -10.59 -6.57
N LYS A 72 13.71 -9.77 -5.61
CA LYS A 72 14.98 -9.03 -5.73
C LYS A 72 16.21 -9.93 -5.56
N LEU A 73 16.04 -11.11 -4.95
CA LEU A 73 17.10 -12.06 -4.57
C LEU A 73 17.33 -13.19 -5.59
N GLN A 74 16.61 -13.21 -6.71
CA GLN A 74 16.96 -14.09 -7.83
C GLN A 74 17.95 -13.35 -8.74
N ALA A 75 19.18 -13.17 -8.24
CA ALA A 75 20.36 -12.84 -9.01
C ALA A 75 21.35 -14.00 -8.88
#